data_AF-A0A2I1FQC4-F1
#
_entry.id   AF-A0A2I1FQC4-F1
#
_cell.length_a   1.000
_cell.length_b   1.000
_cell.length_c   1.000
_cell.angle_alpha   90.00
_cell.angle_beta   90.00
_cell.angle_gamma   90.00
#
_symmetry.space_group_name_H-M   'P 1'
#
loop_
_entity.id
_entity.type
_entity.pdbx_description
1 polymer ?
#
loop_
_entity_poly.entity_id
_entity_poly.type
_entity_poly.pdbx_seq_one_letter_code
_entity_poly.pdbx_strand_id
1 'polypeptide(L)'
;MMKSNKYFVFVISLSLMFNVASALQVTYDCNNDTSAKLTNAQWSFDSNNLPVITTTFQGPDPVQAIDSFKISPPNDFSLEHAYYIYVVDPIFMNGYGSDMFNGTKSTYVGSNPHTMQIPYNPRNLPPSGTMVMISSTVYHGCHRDNEDSEISCKICVWGLFRYVP
;
A
#
# COMPACT_ATOMS: atom_id res chain seq x y z
N MET A 1 65.52 -26.13 1.84
CA MET A 1 64.69 -26.28 3.05
C MET A 1 63.41 -25.49 2.84
N MET A 2 62.27 -26.18 2.75
CA MET A 2 60.94 -25.65 2.40
C MET A 2 60.33 -24.77 3.50
N LYS A 3 59.58 -23.75 3.10
CA LYS A 3 58.34 -23.20 3.71
C LYS A 3 57.97 -21.92 2.96
N SER A 4 56.73 -21.56 2.66
CA SER A 4 55.41 -22.19 2.59
C SER A 4 54.53 -21.09 1.96
N ASN A 5 53.76 -21.44 0.92
CA ASN A 5 52.81 -20.56 0.24
C ASN A 5 51.76 -19.97 1.20
N LYS A 6 51.51 -18.66 1.15
CA LYS A 6 50.20 -18.09 1.48
C LYS A 6 49.87 -16.95 0.51
N TYR A 7 49.10 -17.30 -0.51
CA TYR A 7 48.37 -16.36 -1.35
C TYR A 7 47.31 -15.68 -0.47
N PHE A 8 47.40 -14.36 -0.30
CA PHE A 8 46.30 -13.55 0.24
C PHE A 8 45.62 -12.88 -0.95
N VAL A 9 44.60 -13.55 -1.48
CA VAL A 9 43.68 -12.96 -2.45
C VAL A 9 42.67 -12.15 -1.64
N PHE A 10 42.76 -10.82 -1.69
CA PHE A 10 41.73 -9.93 -1.16
C PHE A 10 40.69 -9.74 -2.27
N VAL A 11 39.70 -10.64 -2.34
CA VAL A 11 38.48 -10.41 -3.13
C VAL A 11 37.55 -9.57 -2.27
N ILE A 12 37.60 -8.24 -2.41
CA ILE A 12 36.49 -7.38 -1.97
C ILE A 12 35.54 -7.27 -3.15
N SER A 13 34.75 -8.33 -3.34
CA SER A 13 33.51 -8.28 -4.08
C SER A 13 32.40 -8.50 -3.06
N LEU A 14 32.03 -7.44 -2.34
CA LEU A 14 30.74 -7.39 -1.70
C LEU A 14 30.08 -6.09 -2.13
N SER A 15 29.37 -6.23 -3.25
CA SER A 15 28.21 -5.44 -3.67
C SER A 15 27.51 -4.75 -2.50
N LEU A 16 27.90 -3.51 -2.24
CA LEU A 16 27.01 -2.50 -1.67
C LEU A 16 26.05 -2.06 -2.78
N MET A 17 25.16 -2.97 -3.18
CA MET A 17 23.82 -2.52 -3.51
C MET A 17 23.26 -2.04 -2.18
N PHE A 18 23.49 -0.77 -1.88
CA PHE A 18 22.56 -0.03 -1.05
C PHE A 18 21.23 -0.11 -1.80
N ASN A 19 20.45 -1.17 -1.54
CA ASN A 19 19.03 -0.96 -1.39
C ASN A 19 18.95 0.06 -0.26
N VAL A 20 18.98 1.35 -0.63
CA VAL A 20 18.39 2.37 0.20
C VAL A 20 16.92 1.96 0.22
N ALA A 21 16.58 1.06 1.14
CA ALA A 21 15.24 1.00 1.66
C ALA A 21 15.02 2.42 2.17
N SER A 22 14.44 3.27 1.33
CA SER A 22 13.96 4.57 1.77
C SER A 22 13.00 4.21 2.89
N ALA A 23 13.42 4.39 4.14
CA ALA A 23 12.51 4.13 5.23
C ALA A 23 11.35 5.12 5.06
N LEU A 24 10.14 4.61 5.17
CA LEU A 24 8.94 5.41 4.99
C LEU A 24 8.58 5.95 6.37
N GLN A 25 8.77 7.24 6.58
CA GLN A 25 8.33 7.89 7.81
C GLN A 25 6.81 8.11 7.74
N VAL A 26 6.10 7.69 8.78
CA VAL A 26 4.64 7.77 8.83
C VAL A 26 4.14 8.56 10.02
N THR A 27 3.14 9.41 9.77
CA THR A 27 2.38 10.10 10.82
C THR A 27 0.91 9.70 10.71
N TYR A 28 0.28 9.33 11.82
CA TYR A 28 -1.13 8.95 11.81
C TYR A 28 -2.04 10.20 11.76
N ASP A 29 -2.87 10.32 10.72
CA ASP A 29 -3.82 11.43 10.52
C ASP A 29 -5.13 10.89 9.89
N CYS A 30 -6.14 10.71 10.74
CA CYS A 30 -7.47 10.22 10.36
C CYS A 30 -8.53 11.32 10.34
N ASN A 31 -8.14 12.59 10.21
CA ASN A 31 -9.11 13.67 10.19
C ASN A 31 -9.97 13.58 8.93
N ASN A 32 -11.29 13.54 9.16
CA ASN A 32 -12.25 13.37 8.09
C ASN A 32 -12.21 14.47 7.03
N ASP A 33 -11.77 15.67 7.39
CA ASP A 33 -11.79 16.81 6.49
C ASP A 33 -10.48 16.97 5.70
N THR A 34 -9.42 16.25 6.05
CA THR A 34 -8.08 16.41 5.46
C THR A 34 -7.50 15.13 4.89
N SER A 35 -7.99 13.95 5.30
CA SER A 35 -7.40 12.67 4.90
C SER A 35 -8.06 12.07 3.66
N ALA A 36 -7.24 11.46 2.80
CA ALA A 36 -7.69 10.50 1.80
C ALA A 36 -8.30 9.28 2.49
N LYS A 37 -9.39 8.74 1.94
CA LYS A 37 -10.14 7.62 2.54
C LYS A 37 -10.60 6.62 1.52
N LEU A 38 -10.74 5.37 1.96
CA LEU A 38 -11.55 4.37 1.27
C LEU A 38 -13.03 4.76 1.45
N THR A 39 -13.65 5.29 0.40
CA THR A 39 -15.05 5.79 0.45
C THR A 39 -16.03 4.79 -0.12
N ASN A 40 -15.59 3.91 -1.02
CA ASN A 40 -16.44 2.85 -1.55
C ASN A 40 -15.67 1.55 -1.78
N ALA A 41 -16.39 0.44 -1.68
CA ALA A 41 -15.94 -0.90 -2.04
C ALA A 41 -17.16 -1.70 -2.51
N GLN A 42 -17.16 -2.13 -3.76
CA GLN A 42 -18.29 -2.82 -4.39
C GLN A 42 -17.83 -4.12 -5.05
N TRP A 43 -18.56 -5.19 -4.77
CA TRP A 43 -18.40 -6.45 -5.48
C TRP A 43 -18.87 -6.29 -6.91
N SER A 44 -18.08 -6.80 -7.85
CA SER A 44 -18.34 -6.68 -9.29
C SER A 44 -17.59 -7.77 -10.05
N PHE A 45 -17.68 -7.72 -11.37
CA PHE A 45 -16.90 -8.55 -12.27
C PHE A 45 -16.12 -7.64 -13.23
N ASP A 46 -14.89 -8.03 -13.57
CA ASP A 46 -14.11 -7.34 -14.60
C ASP A 46 -14.60 -7.69 -16.02
N SER A 47 -13.92 -7.17 -17.04
CA SER A 47 -14.24 -7.44 -18.45
C SER A 47 -14.07 -8.91 -18.87
N ASN A 48 -13.36 -9.71 -18.08
CA ASN A 48 -13.15 -11.13 -18.29
C ASN A 48 -14.08 -11.99 -17.43
N ASN A 49 -15.07 -11.37 -16.77
CA ASN A 49 -16.01 -12.02 -15.87
C ASN A 49 -15.33 -12.66 -14.63
N LEU A 50 -14.20 -12.11 -14.20
CA LEU A 50 -13.53 -12.49 -12.96
C LEU A 50 -14.05 -11.65 -11.79
N PRO A 51 -14.29 -12.25 -10.61
CA PRO A 51 -14.71 -11.51 -9.42
C PRO A 51 -13.68 -10.46 -9.00
N VAL A 52 -14.12 -9.21 -8.87
CA VAL A 52 -13.29 -8.09 -8.40
C VAL A 52 -14.05 -7.24 -7.38
N ILE A 53 -13.30 -6.62 -6.46
CA ILE A 53 -13.79 -5.51 -5.66
C ILE A 53 -13.36 -4.23 -6.35
N THR A 54 -14.32 -3.41 -6.76
CA THR A 54 -14.06 -2.05 -7.21
C THR A 54 -14.02 -1.14 -5.98
N THR A 55 -12.86 -0.57 -5.67
CA THR A 55 -12.67 0.34 -4.55
C THR A 55 -12.45 1.77 -5.02
N THR A 56 -12.97 2.72 -4.24
CA THR A 56 -12.82 4.14 -4.51
C THR A 56 -12.19 4.82 -3.31
N PHE A 57 -11.15 5.60 -3.58
CA PHE A 57 -10.43 6.41 -2.63
C PHE A 57 -10.62 7.89 -2.95
N GLN A 58 -10.89 8.71 -1.93
CA GLN A 58 -11.15 10.14 -2.10
C GLN A 58 -10.75 10.93 -0.86
N GLY A 59 -10.23 12.14 -1.06
CA GLY A 59 -9.94 13.12 -0.02
C GLY A 59 -9.37 14.42 -0.60
N PRO A 60 -9.12 15.46 0.20
CA PRO A 60 -8.52 16.70 -0.29
C PRO A 60 -7.12 16.49 -0.83
N ASP A 61 -6.31 15.73 -0.08
CA ASP A 61 -5.10 15.12 -0.58
C ASP A 61 -5.50 13.79 -1.26
N PRO A 62 -5.20 13.59 -2.54
CA PRO A 62 -5.49 12.33 -3.22
C PRO A 62 -4.69 11.17 -2.60
N VAL A 63 -5.20 9.94 -2.75
CA VAL A 63 -4.44 8.74 -2.33
C VAL A 63 -3.15 8.65 -3.15
N GLN A 64 -2.04 8.42 -2.45
CA GLN A 64 -0.70 8.31 -3.02
C GLN A 64 -0.17 6.88 -2.97
N ALA A 65 -0.47 6.17 -1.89
CA ALA A 65 -0.18 4.76 -1.74
C ALA A 65 -1.25 4.08 -0.88
N ILE A 66 -1.32 2.76 -0.96
CA ILE A 66 -2.06 1.96 0.02
C ILE A 66 -1.18 0.84 0.58
N ASP A 67 -1.50 0.40 1.78
CA ASP A 67 -1.03 -0.87 2.32
C ASP A 67 -2.18 -1.62 3.02
N SER A 68 -1.87 -2.83 3.49
CA SER A 68 -2.76 -3.65 4.32
C SER A 68 -4.18 -3.79 3.76
N PHE A 69 -4.33 -3.76 2.43
CA PHE A 69 -5.65 -3.91 1.82
C PHE A 69 -6.12 -5.34 1.99
N LYS A 70 -7.26 -5.50 2.65
CA LYS A 70 -7.76 -6.83 3.03
C LYS A 70 -9.27 -6.88 3.20
N ILE A 71 -9.76 -8.11 3.15
CA ILE A 71 -11.11 -8.51 3.52
C ILE A 71 -10.98 -9.35 4.80
N SER A 72 -11.63 -8.94 5.88
CA SER A 72 -11.53 -9.58 7.19
C SER A 72 -12.89 -9.68 7.89
N PRO A 73 -12.99 -10.42 9.01
CA PRO A 73 -14.14 -10.33 9.89
C PRO A 73 -14.44 -8.87 10.29
N PRO A 74 -15.71 -8.53 10.60
CA PRO A 74 -16.07 -7.18 11.01
C PRO A 74 -15.23 -6.70 12.21
N ASN A 75 -14.66 -5.50 12.09
CA ASN A 75 -13.81 -4.86 13.10
C ASN A 75 -12.47 -5.59 13.40
N ASP A 76 -12.06 -6.55 12.58
CA ASP A 76 -10.77 -7.21 12.71
C ASP A 76 -9.73 -6.58 11.77
N PHE A 77 -8.84 -5.78 12.35
CA PHE A 77 -7.72 -5.13 11.65
C PHE A 77 -6.43 -5.95 11.70
N SER A 78 -6.42 -7.18 12.23
CA SER A 78 -5.27 -8.08 12.15
C SER A 78 -5.05 -8.57 10.71
N LEU A 79 -3.82 -8.96 10.38
CA LEU A 79 -3.54 -9.69 9.13
C LEU A 79 -3.83 -11.19 9.29
N GLU A 80 -3.74 -11.72 10.50
CA GLU A 80 -3.82 -13.17 10.78
C GLU A 80 -5.20 -13.77 10.49
N HIS A 81 -6.25 -12.97 10.67
CA HIS A 81 -7.64 -13.40 10.47
C HIS A 81 -8.25 -12.91 9.14
N ALA A 82 -7.43 -12.32 8.26
CA ALA A 82 -7.92 -11.85 6.98
C ALA A 82 -8.32 -13.03 6.07
N TYR A 83 -9.52 -12.98 5.49
CA TYR A 83 -9.97 -13.91 4.47
C TYR A 83 -9.18 -13.75 3.16
N TYR A 84 -8.79 -12.51 2.88
CA TYR A 84 -8.03 -12.15 1.69
C TYR A 84 -7.17 -10.92 1.98
N ILE A 85 -5.94 -10.95 1.47
CA ILE A 85 -4.99 -9.83 1.53
C ILE A 85 -4.54 -9.56 0.10
N TYR A 86 -4.76 -8.33 -0.37
CA TYR A 86 -4.25 -7.88 -1.66
C TYR A 86 -2.81 -7.40 -1.55
N VAL A 87 -2.53 -6.63 -0.50
CA VAL A 87 -1.21 -6.04 -0.25
C VAL A 87 -0.95 -5.93 1.24
N VAL A 88 0.29 -6.19 1.65
CA VAL A 88 0.76 -6.02 3.03
C VAL A 88 1.61 -4.74 3.14
N ASP A 89 2.54 -4.55 2.21
CA ASP A 89 3.46 -3.40 2.22
C ASP A 89 2.96 -2.23 1.36
N PRO A 90 3.39 -0.99 1.63
CA PRO A 90 2.96 0.16 0.83
C PRO A 90 3.26 0.03 -0.66
N ILE A 91 2.24 0.20 -1.48
CA ILE A 91 2.36 0.29 -2.94
C ILE A 91 1.86 1.67 -3.38
N PHE A 92 2.74 2.43 -4.03
CA PHE A 92 2.35 3.67 -4.69
C PHE A 92 1.37 3.40 -5.83
N MET A 93 0.38 4.27 -5.96
CA MET A 93 -0.68 4.14 -6.95
C MET A 93 -1.11 5.49 -7.48
N ASN A 94 -2.18 5.53 -8.27
CA ASN A 94 -2.78 6.79 -8.70
C ASN A 94 -1.77 7.72 -9.40
N GLY A 95 -0.87 7.14 -10.20
CA GLY A 95 0.19 7.85 -10.92
C GLY A 95 1.43 8.20 -10.08
N TYR A 96 1.39 8.04 -8.76
CA TYR A 96 2.54 8.37 -7.91
C TYR A 96 3.63 7.29 -7.99
N GLY A 97 4.88 7.74 -7.89
CA GLY A 97 6.08 6.93 -7.70
C GLY A 97 6.89 7.49 -6.52
N SER A 98 7.81 6.71 -5.97
CA SER A 98 8.64 7.13 -4.83
C SER A 98 9.55 8.31 -5.14
N ASP A 99 9.94 8.49 -6.40
CA ASP A 99 10.75 9.57 -6.94
C ASP A 99 9.98 10.89 -7.13
N MET A 100 8.65 10.85 -7.10
CA MET A 100 7.78 12.00 -7.36
C MET A 100 7.65 12.98 -6.19
N PHE A 101 8.34 12.71 -5.07
CA PHE A 101 8.25 13.48 -3.82
C PHE A 101 9.44 14.42 -3.56
N ASN A 102 10.37 14.58 -4.51
CA ASN A 102 11.60 15.36 -4.28
C ASN A 102 11.35 16.86 -3.98
N GLY A 103 11.74 17.28 -2.78
CA GLY A 103 11.63 18.66 -2.30
C GLY A 103 10.18 19.10 -2.03
N THR A 104 9.93 20.41 -2.03
CA THR A 104 8.58 20.99 -1.80
C THR A 104 7.61 20.82 -2.97
N LYS A 105 7.97 20.04 -4.00
CA LYS A 105 7.21 19.93 -5.24
C LYS A 105 6.83 18.48 -5.50
N SER A 106 5.87 17.96 -4.76
CA SER A 106 5.10 16.80 -5.23
C SER A 106 4.43 17.20 -6.55
N THR A 107 4.83 16.58 -7.67
CA THR A 107 4.17 16.82 -8.95
C THR A 107 2.95 15.93 -9.00
N TYR A 108 1.79 16.52 -8.72
CA TYR A 108 0.52 15.79 -8.77
C TYR A 108 0.29 15.19 -10.16
N VAL A 109 0.03 13.89 -10.22
CA VAL A 109 -0.19 13.13 -11.48
C VAL A 109 -1.39 12.20 -11.40
N GLY A 110 -2.17 12.26 -10.31
CA GLY A 110 -3.23 11.31 -10.02
C GLY A 110 -4.65 11.76 -10.36
N SER A 111 -5.59 10.87 -10.11
CA SER A 111 -7.04 11.07 -10.13
C SER A 111 -7.58 11.30 -8.71
N ASN A 112 -8.69 12.03 -8.59
CA ASN A 112 -9.42 12.19 -7.33
C ASN A 112 -10.90 12.44 -7.62
N PRO A 113 -11.81 11.49 -7.37
CA PRO A 113 -11.58 10.19 -6.73
C PRO A 113 -10.71 9.24 -7.57
N HIS A 114 -9.93 8.40 -6.91
CA HIS A 114 -9.19 7.30 -7.53
C HIS A 114 -9.97 5.99 -7.37
N THR A 115 -10.14 5.23 -8.45
CA THR A 115 -10.83 3.93 -8.42
C THR A 115 -9.93 2.84 -8.98
N MET A 116 -9.94 1.67 -8.34
CA MET A 116 -9.20 0.49 -8.79
C MET A 116 -10.02 -0.78 -8.62
N GLN A 117 -9.69 -1.79 -9.43
CA GLN A 117 -10.29 -3.13 -9.33
C GLN A 117 -9.28 -4.10 -8.73
N ILE A 118 -9.70 -4.80 -7.68
CA ILE A 118 -8.87 -5.75 -6.94
C ILE A 118 -9.46 -7.14 -7.13
N PRO A 119 -8.77 -8.05 -7.84
CA PRO A 119 -9.26 -9.41 -8.04
C PRO A 119 -9.25 -10.18 -6.72
N TYR A 120 -10.25 -11.03 -6.50
CA TYR A 120 -10.30 -11.90 -5.34
C TYR A 120 -10.82 -13.29 -5.71
N ASN A 121 -10.53 -14.27 -4.86
CA ASN A 121 -11.09 -15.62 -4.99
C ASN A 121 -12.30 -15.76 -4.05
N PRO A 122 -13.54 -15.92 -4.56
CA PRO A 122 -14.73 -16.08 -3.72
C PRO A 122 -14.67 -17.26 -2.77
N ARG A 123 -13.86 -18.30 -3.08
CA ARG A 123 -13.71 -19.48 -2.21
C ARG A 123 -12.98 -19.18 -0.90
N ASN A 124 -12.24 -18.08 -0.83
CA ASN A 124 -11.54 -17.67 0.38
C ASN A 124 -12.44 -16.86 1.32
N LEU A 125 -13.63 -16.46 0.85
CA LEU A 125 -14.57 -15.67 1.64
C LEU A 125 -15.49 -16.57 2.47
N PRO A 126 -16.04 -16.05 3.57
CA PRO A 126 -17.13 -16.72 4.28
C PRO A 126 -18.37 -16.84 3.38
N PRO A 127 -19.38 -17.64 3.80
CA PRO A 127 -20.60 -17.82 3.01
C PRO A 127 -21.29 -16.50 2.63
N SER A 128 -21.97 -16.51 1.48
CA SER A 128 -22.79 -15.39 1.00
C SER A 128 -23.73 -14.87 2.11
N GLY A 129 -23.91 -13.54 2.17
CA GLY A 129 -24.66 -12.88 3.22
C GLY A 129 -23.91 -12.70 4.55
N THR A 130 -22.67 -13.19 4.67
CA THR A 130 -21.81 -12.87 5.82
C THR A 130 -21.31 -11.44 5.72
N MET A 131 -21.41 -10.67 6.80
CA MET A 131 -20.81 -9.33 6.86
C MET A 131 -19.28 -9.45 7.01
N VAL A 132 -18.55 -8.70 6.21
CA VAL A 132 -17.09 -8.57 6.24
C VAL A 132 -16.70 -7.10 6.28
N MET A 133 -15.46 -6.84 6.67
CA MET A 133 -14.83 -5.53 6.55
C MET A 133 -13.83 -5.54 5.40
N ILE A 134 -13.97 -4.61 4.47
CA ILE A 134 -12.96 -4.29 3.47
C ILE A 134 -12.20 -3.08 3.99
N SER A 135 -10.90 -3.24 4.24
CA SER A 135 -10.07 -2.20 4.87
C SER A 135 -8.76 -1.99 4.14
N SER A 136 -8.19 -0.80 4.33
CA SER A 136 -6.88 -0.44 3.77
C SER A 136 -6.28 0.70 4.58
N THR A 137 -4.95 0.69 4.73
CA THR A 137 -4.20 1.88 5.12
C THR A 137 -4.03 2.76 3.89
N VAL A 138 -4.41 4.02 4.00
CA VAL A 138 -4.35 4.99 2.92
C VAL A 138 -3.28 6.02 3.25
N TYR A 139 -2.33 6.18 2.34
CA TYR A 139 -1.27 7.16 2.42
C TYR A 139 -1.65 8.42 1.66
N HIS A 140 -1.46 9.57 2.30
CA HIS A 140 -1.68 10.89 1.71
C HIS A 140 -0.69 11.92 2.28
N GLY A 141 -0.65 13.13 1.71
CA GLY A 141 0.26 14.20 2.17
C GLY A 141 1.75 13.83 2.14
N CYS A 142 2.14 12.85 1.33
CA CYS A 142 3.50 12.39 1.17
C CYS A 142 4.39 13.49 0.61
N HIS A 143 5.58 13.65 1.19
CA HIS A 143 6.60 14.60 0.77
C HIS A 143 7.99 14.11 1.18
N ARG A 144 9.02 14.70 0.58
CA ARG A 144 10.41 14.49 0.96
C ARG A 144 11.08 15.85 1.13
N ASP A 145 11.69 16.10 2.28
CA ASP A 145 12.26 17.42 2.60
C ASP A 145 13.43 17.81 1.69
N ASN A 146 14.25 16.83 1.29
CA ASN A 146 15.34 16.97 0.31
C ASN A 146 15.67 15.60 -0.32
N GLU A 147 16.47 15.55 -1.39
CA GLU A 147 16.73 14.29 -2.13
C GLU A 147 17.32 13.16 -1.27
N ASP A 148 18.05 13.50 -0.21
CA ASP A 148 18.66 12.54 0.73
C ASP A 148 17.71 12.13 1.88
N SER A 149 16.53 12.74 1.98
CA SER A 149 15.57 12.46 3.05
C SER A 149 14.70 11.25 2.73
N GLU A 150 14.23 10.62 3.80
CA GLU A 150 13.19 9.62 3.75
C GLU A 150 11.85 10.23 3.31
N ILE A 151 11.01 9.42 2.66
CA ILE A 151 9.66 9.87 2.29
C ILE A 151 8.84 9.91 3.58
N SER A 152 8.21 11.05 3.86
CA SER A 152 7.30 11.24 4.97
C SER A 152 5.86 11.28 4.46
N CYS A 153 4.98 10.45 5.01
CA CYS A 153 3.57 10.39 4.63
C CYS A 153 2.65 10.46 5.85
N LYS A 154 1.42 10.92 5.62
CA LYS A 154 0.30 10.74 6.54
C LYS A 154 -0.43 9.45 6.22
N ILE A 155 -0.88 8.74 7.25
CA ILE A 155 -1.62 7.50 7.10
C ILE A 155 -2.90 7.49 7.92
N CYS A 156 -3.91 6.80 7.40
CA CYS A 156 -5.07 6.37 8.18
C CYS A 156 -5.58 5.02 7.70
N VAL A 157 -6.12 4.22 8.61
CA VAL A 157 -6.75 2.94 8.27
C VAL A 157 -8.26 3.16 8.16
N TRP A 158 -8.82 2.86 6.99
CA TRP A 158 -10.24 2.99 6.72
C TRP A 158 -10.86 1.62 6.48
N GLY A 159 -12.05 1.39 7.04
CA GLY A 159 -12.80 0.16 6.90
C GLY A 159 -14.22 0.42 6.43
N LEU A 160 -14.69 -0.39 5.49
CA LEU A 160 -16.07 -0.41 5.01
C LEU A 160 -16.69 -1.78 5.24
N PHE A 161 -17.91 -1.80 5.77
CA PHE A 161 -18.64 -3.04 6.00
C PHE A 161 -19.48 -3.38 4.77
N ARG A 162 -19.36 -4.63 4.30
CA ARG A 162 -20.09 -5.15 3.14
C ARG A 162 -20.53 -6.59 3.42
N TYR A 163 -21.66 -6.98 2.83
CA TYR A 163 -22.06 -8.37 2.80
C TYR A 163 -21.39 -9.07 1.62
N VAL A 164 -20.89 -10.29 1.82
CA VAL A 164 -20.41 -11.15 0.73
C VAL A 164 -21.58 -11.41 -0.24
N PRO A 165 -21.38 -11.25 -1.56
CA PRO A 165 -22.43 -11.41 -2.56
C PRO A 165 -22.94 -12.85 -2.67
#